data_AF-A0A0G0D0I8-F1
#
_entry.id   AF-A0A0G0D0I8-F1
#
_cell.length_a   1.000
_cell.length_b   1.000
_cell.length_c   1.000
_cell.angle_alpha   90.00
_cell.angle_beta   90.00
_cell.angle_gamma   90.00
#
_symmetry.space_group_name_H-M   'P 1'
#
loop_
_entity.id
_entity.type
_entity.pdbx_description
1 polymer ?
#
loop_
_entity_poly.entity_id
_entity_poly.type
_entity_poly.pdbx_seq_one_letter_code
_entity_poly.pdbx_strand_id
1 'polypeptide(L)'
;MNQNFFQKNNHKTIEKKIKDFLNHQKDFLGERTVNSPRAVGDAIQDLLQDNFHKFIGEDGKNFNSSFARRAMADLAFEDKLGNYYIIDVKTHRLDTKFNMPNLTSVERLSRFYEDDSNYFTLLLVSYEVLNNALVIKDVHFTPIENMNWGCLTIGALGWGQIQIANSNFISINEKLTRKSWMLELCDTMLEFYPKEILKTDKRIEKFQQIKQFWLKK
;
A
#
# COMPACT_ATOMS: atom_id res chain seq x y z
N MET A 1 -3.94 21.20 15.41
CA MET A 1 -3.30 20.00 14.83
C MET A 1 -3.52 18.89 15.84
N ASN A 2 -4.36 17.90 15.52
CA ASN A 2 -4.52 16.77 16.42
C ASN A 2 -3.19 16.02 16.49
N GLN A 3 -2.73 15.77 17.72
CA GLN A 3 -1.62 14.85 17.93
C GLN A 3 -2.07 13.48 17.44
N ASN A 4 -1.24 12.81 16.64
CA ASN A 4 -1.55 11.49 16.10
C ASN A 4 -0.39 10.53 16.36
N PHE A 5 -0.65 9.23 16.17
CA PHE A 5 0.29 8.14 16.42
C PHE A 5 1.70 8.38 15.83
N PHE A 6 1.80 8.98 14.65
CA PHE A 6 3.05 9.16 13.89
C PHE A 6 3.91 10.34 14.34
N GLN A 7 3.40 11.27 15.16
CA GLN A 7 4.17 12.46 15.58
C GLN A 7 5.26 12.15 16.60
N LYS A 8 5.20 11.02 17.31
CA LYS A 8 6.14 10.68 18.39
C LYS A 8 7.37 9.88 17.94
N ASN A 9 7.57 9.66 16.63
CA ASN A 9 8.53 8.69 16.09
C ASN A 9 8.34 7.24 16.60
N ASN A 10 7.22 6.93 17.26
CA ASN A 10 6.91 5.59 17.77
C ASN A 10 6.87 4.56 16.63
N HIS A 11 6.49 4.98 15.43
CA HIS A 11 6.47 4.14 14.22
C HIS A 11 7.84 3.57 13.87
N LYS A 12 8.94 4.31 14.06
CA LYS A 12 10.31 3.83 13.79
C LYS A 12 10.71 2.68 14.72
N THR A 13 10.24 2.71 15.97
CA THR A 13 10.43 1.58 16.89
C THR A 13 9.62 0.36 16.46
N ILE A 14 8.41 0.56 15.94
CA ILE A 14 7.59 -0.53 15.40
C ILE A 14 8.20 -1.13 14.14
N GLU A 15 8.67 -0.31 13.19
CA GLU A 15 9.41 -0.75 12.01
C GLU A 15 10.56 -1.69 12.39
N LYS A 16 11.35 -1.28 13.38
CA LYS A 16 12.46 -2.10 13.90
C LYS A 16 11.95 -3.41 14.52
N LYS A 17 10.95 -3.36 15.41
CA LYS A 17 10.38 -4.56 16.04
C LYS A 17 9.82 -5.55 15.01
N ILE A 18 9.14 -5.06 13.98
CA ILE A 18 8.60 -5.88 12.89
C ILE A 18 9.72 -6.50 12.08
N LYS A 19 10.73 -5.70 11.69
CA LYS A 19 11.90 -6.20 10.95
C LYS A 19 12.62 -7.30 11.72
N ASP A 20 12.86 -7.08 13.02
CA ASP A 20 13.50 -8.06 13.89
C ASP A 20 12.61 -9.31 14.00
N PHE A 21 11.33 -9.16 14.28
CA PHE A 21 10.38 -10.29 14.38
C PHE A 21 10.36 -11.15 13.13
N LEU A 22 10.23 -10.55 11.93
CA LEU A 22 10.16 -11.26 10.67
C LEU A 22 11.47 -11.98 10.34
N ASN A 23 12.63 -11.38 10.62
CA ASN A 23 13.93 -12.02 10.41
C ASN A 23 14.20 -13.19 11.39
N HIS A 24 13.49 -13.25 12.53
CA HIS A 24 13.59 -14.38 13.46
C HIS A 24 12.62 -15.53 13.14
N GLN A 25 11.70 -15.35 12.18
CA GLN A 25 10.83 -16.44 11.75
C GLN A 25 11.62 -17.44 10.90
N LYS A 26 11.86 -18.63 11.45
CA LYS A 26 12.48 -19.74 10.72
C LYS A 26 11.41 -20.53 9.96
N ASP A 27 11.76 -20.97 8.75
CA ASP A 27 11.08 -22.03 8.01
C ASP A 27 9.57 -21.87 7.78
N PHE A 28 9.04 -20.64 7.80
CA PHE A 28 7.60 -20.40 7.53
C PHE A 28 7.24 -20.46 6.04
N LEU A 29 8.23 -20.63 5.15
CA LEU A 29 8.08 -20.82 3.72
C LEU A 29 8.90 -22.04 3.27
N GLY A 30 8.31 -22.93 2.47
CA GLY A 30 9.04 -23.99 1.78
C GLY A 30 9.89 -23.51 0.59
N GLU A 31 10.77 -24.38 0.08
CA GLU A 31 11.69 -24.09 -1.04
C GLU A 31 11.02 -23.54 -2.31
N ARG A 32 9.83 -24.06 -2.64
CA ARG A 32 9.09 -23.60 -3.81
C ARG A 32 8.33 -22.30 -3.56
N THR A 33 7.90 -22.05 -2.32
CA THR A 33 7.08 -20.89 -1.97
C THR A 33 7.90 -19.63 -1.74
N VAL A 34 9.15 -19.74 -1.27
CA VAL A 34 10.03 -18.57 -1.04
C VAL A 34 10.36 -17.82 -2.34
N ASN A 35 10.29 -18.51 -3.48
CA ASN A 35 10.53 -17.92 -4.79
C ASN A 35 9.29 -17.24 -5.40
N SER A 36 8.11 -17.40 -4.82
CA SER A 36 6.88 -16.74 -5.26
C SER A 36 6.67 -15.46 -4.45
N PRO A 37 6.82 -14.25 -5.04
CA PRO A 37 6.62 -13.02 -4.30
C PRO A 37 5.22 -12.89 -3.69
N ARG A 38 4.22 -13.48 -4.36
CA ARG A 38 2.85 -13.53 -3.84
C ARG A 38 2.75 -14.40 -2.59
N ALA A 39 3.30 -15.61 -2.61
CA ALA A 39 3.23 -16.51 -1.46
C ALA A 39 4.00 -15.94 -0.25
N VAL A 40 5.13 -15.28 -0.51
CA VAL A 40 5.87 -14.55 0.53
C VAL A 40 5.02 -13.40 1.09
N GLY A 41 4.36 -12.64 0.21
CA GLY A 41 3.46 -11.56 0.60
C GLY A 41 2.33 -12.01 1.50
N ASP A 42 1.60 -13.04 1.07
CA ASP A 42 0.50 -13.64 1.83
C ASP A 42 1.00 -14.14 3.21
N ALA A 43 2.15 -14.83 3.26
CA ALA A 43 2.70 -15.34 4.52
C ALA A 43 3.17 -14.24 5.49
N ILE A 44 3.79 -13.17 4.99
CA ILE A 44 4.19 -12.02 5.82
C ILE A 44 2.93 -11.32 6.34
N GLN A 45 1.91 -11.16 5.50
CA GLN A 45 0.63 -10.58 5.92
C GLN A 45 -0.01 -11.39 7.04
N ASP A 46 -0.12 -12.72 6.91
CA ASP A 46 -0.69 -13.60 7.94
C ASP A 46 0.08 -13.48 9.27
N LEU A 47 1.42 -13.54 9.22
CA LEU A 47 2.27 -13.37 10.40
C LEU A 47 2.04 -12.02 11.09
N LEU A 48 1.88 -10.96 10.31
CA LEU A 48 1.59 -9.63 10.84
C LEU A 48 0.18 -9.58 11.42
N GLN A 49 -0.84 -10.12 10.75
CA GLN A 49 -2.21 -10.16 11.26
C GLN A 49 -2.30 -10.80 12.65
N ASP A 50 -1.55 -11.87 12.88
CA ASP A 50 -1.55 -12.59 14.15
C ASP A 50 -0.77 -11.87 15.27
N ASN A 51 0.22 -11.03 14.91
CA ASN A 51 1.19 -10.50 15.87
C ASN A 51 1.19 -8.98 15.98
N PHE A 52 0.45 -8.26 15.13
CA PHE A 52 0.57 -6.80 15.02
C PHE A 52 0.31 -6.07 16.34
N HIS A 53 -0.69 -6.53 17.10
CA HIS A 53 -1.04 -6.00 18.42
C HIS A 53 0.15 -5.98 19.40
N LYS A 54 1.10 -6.92 19.27
CA LYS A 54 2.30 -7.00 20.12
C LYS A 54 3.30 -5.88 19.81
N PHE A 55 3.32 -5.38 18.57
CA PHE A 55 4.25 -4.31 18.17
C PHE A 55 3.74 -2.94 18.60
N ILE A 56 2.43 -2.71 18.43
CA ILE A 56 1.75 -1.49 18.86
C ILE A 56 1.68 -1.41 20.39
N GLY A 57 1.42 -2.53 21.06
CA GLY A 57 1.34 -2.60 22.52
C GLY A 57 0.22 -1.72 23.06
N GLU A 58 0.50 -1.01 24.16
CA GLU A 58 -0.50 -0.18 24.83
C GLU A 58 -0.94 1.04 24.01
N ASP A 59 -0.18 1.47 23.00
CA ASP A 59 -0.50 2.66 22.21
C ASP A 59 -1.72 2.51 21.30
N GLY A 60 -2.22 1.27 21.15
CA GLY A 60 -3.40 0.95 20.35
C GLY A 60 -4.37 0.04 21.08
N LYS A 61 -5.62 0.06 20.61
CA LYS A 61 -6.74 -0.75 21.07
C LYS A 61 -7.60 -1.17 19.88
N ASN A 62 -8.65 -1.96 20.12
CA ASN A 62 -9.63 -2.36 19.11
C ASN A 62 -9.01 -2.95 17.82
N PHE A 63 -7.98 -3.81 18.00
CA PHE A 63 -7.31 -4.45 16.88
C PHE A 63 -8.27 -5.34 16.11
N ASN A 64 -8.28 -5.18 14.78
CA ASN A 64 -9.05 -6.01 13.88
C ASN A 64 -8.17 -6.46 12.71
N SER A 65 -8.24 -7.76 12.41
CA SER A 65 -7.61 -8.40 11.24
C SER A 65 -8.62 -9.21 10.43
N SER A 66 -9.89 -9.28 10.88
CA SER A 66 -10.95 -10.02 10.22
C SER A 66 -11.69 -9.12 9.25
N PHE A 67 -11.17 -9.07 8.03
CA PHE A 67 -11.73 -8.27 6.95
C PHE A 67 -12.26 -9.14 5.82
N ALA A 68 -13.34 -8.68 5.18
CA ALA A 68 -13.79 -9.30 3.94
C ALA A 68 -12.72 -9.15 2.85
N ARG A 69 -12.64 -10.11 1.91
CA ARG A 69 -11.64 -10.14 0.81
C ARG A 69 -11.51 -8.84 -0.01
N ARG A 70 -12.51 -7.95 0.01
CA ARG A 70 -12.54 -6.67 -0.74
C ARG A 70 -12.41 -5.44 0.17
N ALA A 71 -12.04 -5.64 1.42
CA ALA A 71 -11.80 -4.57 2.38
C ALA A 71 -10.66 -3.67 1.90
N MET A 72 -10.64 -2.46 2.46
CA MET A 72 -9.63 -1.45 2.13
C MET A 72 -8.28 -1.74 2.82
N ALA A 73 -8.24 -2.67 3.77
CA ALA A 73 -7.08 -2.91 4.61
C ALA A 73 -7.00 -4.36 5.06
N ASP A 74 -5.79 -4.75 5.48
CA ASP A 74 -5.45 -6.06 6.02
C ASP A 74 -5.55 -6.09 7.54
N LEU A 75 -5.37 -4.92 8.17
CA LEU A 75 -5.24 -4.71 9.60
C LEU A 75 -5.89 -3.37 9.97
N ALA A 76 -6.41 -3.24 11.18
CA ALA A 76 -6.80 -1.95 11.74
C ALA A 76 -6.63 -1.90 13.26
N PHE A 77 -6.49 -0.69 13.79
CA PHE A 77 -6.50 -0.41 15.22
C PHE A 77 -6.97 1.02 15.48
N GLU A 78 -7.34 1.32 16.72
CA GLU A 78 -7.55 2.69 17.20
C GLU A 78 -6.43 3.09 18.16
N ASP A 79 -5.97 4.33 18.12
CA ASP A 79 -5.04 4.83 19.13
C ASP A 79 -5.77 5.29 20.42
N LYS A 80 -4.99 5.71 21.42
CA LYS A 80 -5.51 6.25 22.69
C LYS A 80 -6.33 7.54 22.52
N LEU A 81 -6.18 8.25 21.41
CA LEU A 81 -6.88 9.49 21.11
C LEU A 81 -8.16 9.27 20.30
N GLY A 82 -8.46 8.01 19.93
CA GLY A 82 -9.63 7.64 19.14
C GLY A 82 -9.44 7.80 17.64
N ASN A 83 -8.21 8.02 17.16
CA ASN A 83 -7.93 7.98 15.73
C ASN A 83 -7.98 6.53 15.24
N TYR A 84 -8.60 6.29 14.09
CA TYR A 84 -8.75 4.97 13.49
C TYR A 84 -7.75 4.78 12.35
N TYR A 85 -6.91 3.76 12.48
CA TYR A 85 -5.86 3.43 11.52
C TYR A 85 -6.21 2.14 10.81
N ILE A 86 -6.34 2.23 9.49
CA ILE A 86 -6.38 1.04 8.64
C ILE A 86 -5.02 0.86 7.98
N ILE A 87 -4.57 -0.38 7.88
CA ILE A 87 -3.22 -0.73 7.47
C ILE A 87 -3.29 -1.68 6.27
N ASP A 88 -2.62 -1.30 5.20
CA ASP A 88 -2.44 -2.08 3.98
C ASP A 88 -0.98 -2.55 3.92
N VAL A 89 -0.79 -3.87 3.93
CA VAL A 89 0.53 -4.51 3.94
C VAL A 89 1.00 -4.70 2.50
N LYS A 90 2.21 -4.22 2.18
CA LYS A 90 2.83 -4.46 0.87
C LYS A 90 4.22 -5.01 1.04
N THR A 91 4.50 -6.09 0.32
CA THR A 91 5.81 -6.73 0.32
C THR A 91 6.51 -6.52 -1.01
N HIS A 92 7.80 -6.24 -0.97
CA HIS A 92 8.60 -6.02 -2.15
C HIS A 92 9.90 -6.83 -2.10
N ARG A 93 10.15 -7.60 -3.17
CA ARG A 93 11.41 -8.32 -3.37
C ARG A 93 12.39 -7.43 -4.15
N LEU A 94 13.54 -7.14 -3.54
CA LEU A 94 14.49 -6.13 -4.05
C LEU A 94 15.20 -6.50 -5.36
N ASP A 95 15.26 -7.79 -5.72
CA ASP A 95 15.82 -8.24 -7.00
C ASP A 95 14.83 -8.13 -8.18
N THR A 96 13.59 -7.70 -7.93
CA THR A 96 12.58 -7.52 -8.97
C THR A 96 12.70 -6.15 -9.61
N LYS A 97 12.90 -6.13 -10.93
CA LYS A 97 13.13 -4.89 -11.69
C LYS A 97 11.91 -3.97 -11.78
N PHE A 98 10.71 -4.53 -11.69
CA PHE A 98 9.47 -3.78 -11.84
C PHE A 98 8.39 -4.34 -10.92
N ASN A 99 7.90 -3.51 -10.01
CA ASN A 99 6.81 -3.83 -9.11
C ASN A 99 6.00 -2.56 -8.79
N MET A 100 4.78 -2.52 -9.31
CA MET A 100 3.82 -1.42 -9.13
C MET A 100 2.60 -1.91 -8.34
N PRO A 101 2.72 -2.11 -7.02
CA PRO A 101 1.62 -2.58 -6.23
C PRO A 101 0.51 -1.53 -6.17
N ASN A 102 -0.72 -2.04 -6.26
CA ASN A 102 -1.93 -1.31 -5.97
C ASN A 102 -2.04 -1.02 -4.47
N LEU A 103 -2.28 0.24 -4.10
CA LEU A 103 -2.56 0.64 -2.71
C LEU A 103 -4.07 0.69 -2.47
N THR A 104 -4.74 1.72 -3.00
CA THR A 104 -6.17 1.93 -2.77
C THR A 104 -6.83 2.67 -3.92
N SER A 105 -8.16 2.60 -4.00
CA SER A 105 -8.93 3.41 -4.94
C SER A 105 -8.96 4.87 -4.49
N VAL A 106 -8.84 5.79 -5.44
CA VAL A 106 -8.92 7.24 -5.15
C VAL A 106 -10.24 7.59 -4.47
N GLU A 107 -11.36 7.06 -4.97
CA GLU A 107 -12.68 7.31 -4.41
C GLU A 107 -12.82 6.78 -2.98
N ARG A 108 -12.32 5.56 -2.72
CA ARG A 108 -12.36 4.97 -1.38
C ARG A 108 -11.54 5.77 -0.38
N LEU A 109 -10.35 6.20 -0.76
CA LEU A 109 -9.50 7.03 0.09
C LEU A 109 -10.14 8.39 0.37
N SER A 110 -10.64 9.06 -0.67
CA SER A 110 -11.32 10.36 -0.53
C SER A 110 -12.49 10.28 0.45
N ARG A 111 -13.35 9.27 0.33
CA ARG A 111 -14.47 9.06 1.27
C ARG A 111 -14.01 8.71 2.67
N PHE A 112 -12.98 7.87 2.79
CA PHE A 112 -12.42 7.48 4.10
C PHE A 112 -11.86 8.69 4.85
N TYR A 113 -11.30 9.67 4.13
CA TYR A 113 -10.74 10.92 4.67
C TYR A 113 -11.77 12.04 4.88
N GLU A 114 -13.07 11.78 4.65
CA GLU A 114 -14.13 12.71 5.09
C GLU A 114 -14.19 12.81 6.63
N ASP A 115 -13.64 11.83 7.34
CA ASP A 115 -13.39 11.88 8.78
C ASP A 115 -11.89 12.13 9.05
N ASP A 116 -11.59 13.25 9.71
CA ASP A 116 -10.21 13.64 10.05
C ASP A 116 -9.53 12.70 11.06
N SER A 117 -10.29 11.85 11.76
CA SER A 117 -9.77 10.85 12.70
C SER A 117 -9.31 9.56 12.02
N ASN A 118 -9.61 9.38 10.74
CA ASN A 118 -9.23 8.20 9.96
C ASN A 118 -7.83 8.33 9.34
N TYR A 119 -7.06 7.25 9.28
CA TYR A 119 -5.71 7.22 8.72
C TYR A 119 -5.49 5.97 7.86
N PHE A 120 -5.18 6.17 6.57
CA PHE A 120 -4.81 5.08 5.69
C PHE A 120 -3.28 4.90 5.76
N THR A 121 -2.88 3.78 6.32
CA THR A 121 -1.51 3.50 6.71
C THR A 121 -0.93 2.39 5.85
N LEU A 122 0.32 2.56 5.45
CA LEU A 122 1.07 1.57 4.70
C LEU A 122 2.07 0.88 5.63
N LEU A 123 2.10 -0.45 5.56
CA LEU A 123 3.18 -1.26 6.11
C LEU A 123 3.94 -1.91 4.97
N LEU A 124 5.02 -1.26 4.54
CA LEU A 124 5.85 -1.68 3.41
C LEU A 124 7.02 -2.52 3.93
N VAL A 125 7.19 -3.73 3.40
CA VAL A 125 8.24 -4.67 3.81
C VAL A 125 9.09 -5.04 2.60
N SER A 126 10.35 -4.62 2.60
CA SER A 126 11.32 -4.93 1.55
C SER A 126 12.21 -6.09 1.97
N TYR A 127 12.41 -7.05 1.07
CA TYR A 127 13.14 -8.28 1.37
C TYR A 127 13.99 -8.78 0.21
N GLU A 128 14.93 -9.66 0.54
CA GLU A 128 15.71 -10.49 -0.39
C GLU A 128 15.52 -11.97 -0.06
N VAL A 129 15.82 -12.83 -1.02
CA VAL A 129 15.90 -14.28 -0.81
C VAL A 129 17.37 -14.68 -0.94
N LEU A 130 17.98 -15.11 0.16
CA LEU A 130 19.38 -15.55 0.24
C LEU A 130 19.43 -17.00 0.72
N ASN A 131 20.06 -17.90 -0.04
CA ASN A 131 20.17 -19.33 0.31
C ASN A 131 18.83 -19.96 0.73
N ASN A 132 17.75 -19.64 -0.01
CA ASN A 132 16.39 -20.11 0.26
C ASN A 132 15.78 -19.60 1.58
N ALA A 133 16.39 -18.61 2.22
CA ALA A 133 15.88 -17.91 3.39
C ALA A 133 15.46 -16.47 3.03
N LEU A 134 14.40 -16.01 3.68
CA LEU A 134 13.92 -14.65 3.55
C LEU A 134 14.75 -13.71 4.46
N VAL A 135 15.25 -12.61 3.91
CA VAL A 135 15.95 -11.58 4.67
C VAL A 135 15.24 -10.24 4.50
N ILE A 136 14.63 -9.73 5.57
CA ILE A 136 13.97 -8.43 5.57
C ILE A 136 15.02 -7.33 5.68
N LYS A 137 15.07 -6.48 4.64
CA LYS A 137 16.00 -5.36 4.55
C LYS A 137 15.43 -4.10 5.17
N ASP A 138 14.20 -3.75 4.84
CA ASP A 138 13.58 -2.51 5.29
C ASP A 138 12.10 -2.72 5.60
N VAL A 139 11.62 -1.96 6.58
CA VAL A 139 10.22 -1.88 6.95
C VAL A 139 9.87 -0.41 7.08
N HIS A 140 8.82 0.03 6.39
CA HIS A 140 8.24 1.35 6.56
C HIS A 140 6.81 1.25 7.07
N PHE A 141 6.52 1.95 8.14
CA PHE A 141 5.19 2.07 8.71
C PHE A 141 4.82 3.54 8.71
N THR A 142 4.00 3.96 7.75
CA THR A 142 3.77 5.37 7.46
C THR A 142 2.37 5.61 6.90
N PRO A 143 1.70 6.72 7.22
CA PRO A 143 0.46 7.09 6.55
C PRO A 143 0.73 7.42 5.08
N ILE A 144 -0.25 7.17 4.20
CA ILE A 144 -0.09 7.42 2.76
C ILE A 144 0.18 8.90 2.44
N GLU A 145 -0.33 9.84 3.25
CA GLU A 145 -0.05 11.27 3.10
C GLU A 145 1.45 11.63 3.26
N ASN A 146 2.26 10.74 3.83
CA ASN A 146 3.71 10.93 3.89
C ASN A 146 4.44 10.39 2.65
N MET A 147 3.77 9.67 1.76
CA MET A 147 4.36 9.20 0.51
C MET A 147 4.42 10.36 -0.49
N ASN A 148 5.62 10.70 -0.97
CA ASN A 148 5.75 11.74 -1.98
C ASN A 148 5.10 11.29 -3.30
N TRP A 149 4.33 12.17 -3.95
CA TRP A 149 3.70 11.87 -5.24
C TRP A 149 4.70 11.47 -6.33
N GLY A 150 5.97 11.90 -6.24
CA GLY A 150 7.03 11.46 -7.14
C GLY A 150 7.33 9.95 -7.12
N CYS A 151 6.86 9.19 -6.11
CA CYS A 151 6.94 7.73 -6.08
C CYS A 151 5.57 7.04 -6.26
N LEU A 152 4.50 7.81 -6.49
CA LEU A 152 3.15 7.31 -6.71
C LEU A 152 2.73 7.49 -8.17
N THR A 153 1.73 6.73 -8.58
CA THR A 153 1.08 6.88 -9.89
C THR A 153 -0.38 6.47 -9.80
N ILE A 154 -1.16 6.81 -10.84
CA ILE A 154 -2.57 6.45 -10.95
C ILE A 154 -2.74 5.36 -12.02
N GLY A 155 -3.26 4.21 -11.58
CA GLY A 155 -3.71 3.13 -12.45
C GLY A 155 -5.12 3.37 -12.98
N ALA A 156 -5.35 3.00 -14.24
CA ALA A 156 -6.64 3.12 -14.94
C ALA A 156 -7.62 2.01 -14.56
N LEU A 157 -8.03 1.96 -13.29
CA LEU A 157 -9.05 1.04 -12.78
C LEU A 157 -10.13 1.81 -12.00
N GLY A 158 -11.40 1.64 -12.37
CA GLY A 158 -12.53 2.33 -11.75
C GLY A 158 -12.36 3.86 -11.85
N TRP A 159 -12.49 4.55 -10.71
CA TRP A 159 -12.23 6.00 -10.60
C TRP A 159 -10.75 6.39 -10.67
N GLY A 160 -9.85 5.42 -10.71
CA GLY A 160 -8.43 5.60 -10.50
C GLY A 160 -7.97 4.80 -9.28
N GLN A 161 -6.78 4.25 -9.38
CA GLN A 161 -6.15 3.48 -8.31
C GLN A 161 -4.78 4.06 -8.00
N ILE A 162 -4.55 4.43 -6.74
CA ILE A 162 -3.25 4.87 -6.28
C ILE A 162 -2.32 3.65 -6.23
N GLN A 163 -1.17 3.78 -6.85
CA GLN A 163 -0.15 2.73 -6.97
C GLN A 163 1.20 3.31 -6.56
N ILE A 164 2.10 2.45 -6.09
CA ILE A 164 3.52 2.80 -6.05
C ILE A 164 4.06 2.66 -7.48
N ALA A 165 4.71 3.71 -7.99
CA ALA A 165 5.24 3.73 -9.36
C ALA A 165 6.40 2.76 -9.56
N ASN A 166 7.22 2.55 -8.53
CA ASN A 166 8.22 1.49 -8.48
C ASN A 166 8.61 1.23 -7.03
N SER A 167 8.40 0.02 -6.53
CA SER A 167 8.69 -0.33 -5.13
C SER A 167 10.17 -0.28 -4.74
N ASN A 168 11.09 -0.25 -5.72
CA ASN A 168 12.51 -0.01 -5.47
C ASN A 168 12.82 1.46 -5.13
N PHE A 169 11.91 2.39 -5.44
CA PHE A 169 12.10 3.82 -5.29
C PHE A 169 10.95 4.42 -4.48
N ILE A 170 10.98 4.20 -3.17
CA ILE A 170 10.03 4.79 -2.23
C ILE A 170 10.60 6.09 -1.68
N SER A 171 9.76 7.11 -1.58
CA SER A 171 10.14 8.42 -1.04
C SER A 171 9.12 8.87 -0.01
N ILE A 172 9.56 9.03 1.25
CA ILE A 172 8.72 9.39 2.39
C ILE A 172 9.15 10.76 2.91
N ASN A 173 8.18 11.63 3.18
CA ASN A 173 8.38 12.93 3.78
C ASN A 173 7.37 13.16 4.91
N GLU A 174 7.82 12.96 6.15
CA GLU A 174 7.03 13.13 7.38
C GLU A 174 6.55 14.57 7.63
N LYS A 175 6.99 15.55 6.82
CA LYS A 175 6.56 16.96 6.90
C LYS A 175 5.34 17.26 6.04
N LEU A 176 4.91 16.34 5.17
CA LEU A 176 3.71 16.54 4.36
C LEU A 176 2.46 16.54 5.24
N THR A 177 1.51 17.39 4.87
CA THR A 177 0.20 17.41 5.53
C THR A 177 -0.81 16.66 4.67
N ARG A 178 -1.81 16.03 5.30
CA ARG A 178 -2.93 15.43 4.57
C ARG A 178 -3.59 16.40 3.59
N LYS A 179 -3.81 17.66 4.02
CA LYS A 179 -4.42 18.68 3.17
C LYS A 179 -3.60 18.92 1.91
N SER A 180 -2.30 19.19 2.04
CA SER A 180 -1.44 19.42 0.86
C SER A 180 -1.39 18.19 -0.04
N TRP A 181 -1.31 17.00 0.55
CA TRP A 181 -1.27 15.74 -0.20
C TRP A 181 -2.56 15.46 -0.97
N MET A 182 -3.73 15.73 -0.36
CA MET A 182 -5.04 15.56 -1.00
C MET A 182 -5.31 16.60 -2.10
N LEU A 183 -4.79 17.82 -1.97
CA LEU A 183 -4.87 18.80 -3.07
C LEU A 183 -4.03 18.34 -4.26
N GLU A 184 -2.83 17.81 -4.02
CA GLU A 184 -2.00 17.23 -5.09
C GLU A 184 -2.63 15.97 -5.72
N LEU A 185 -3.36 15.16 -4.93
CA LEU A 185 -4.22 14.09 -5.48
C LEU A 185 -5.25 14.66 -6.45
N CYS A 186 -5.96 15.72 -6.06
CA CYS A 186 -6.97 16.35 -6.93
C CYS A 186 -6.37 16.84 -8.24
N ASP A 187 -5.25 17.57 -8.18
CA ASP A 187 -4.55 18.07 -9.37
C ASP A 187 -4.09 16.91 -10.26
N THR A 188 -3.51 15.86 -9.67
CA THR A 188 -3.09 14.63 -10.37
C THR A 188 -4.26 13.98 -11.10
N MET A 189 -5.43 13.88 -10.46
CA MET A 189 -6.62 13.28 -11.07
C MET A 189 -7.21 14.13 -12.19
N LEU A 190 -7.21 15.46 -12.03
CA LEU A 190 -7.66 16.40 -13.06
C LEU A 190 -6.77 16.34 -14.31
N GLU A 191 -5.48 16.05 -14.16
CA GLU A 191 -4.59 15.78 -15.29
C GLU A 191 -4.73 14.36 -15.87
N PHE A 192 -5.05 13.37 -15.03
CA PHE A 192 -5.14 11.98 -15.41
C PHE A 192 -6.36 11.68 -16.29
N TYR A 193 -7.54 12.19 -15.93
CA TYR A 193 -8.79 11.84 -16.62
C TYR A 193 -8.81 12.23 -18.11
N PRO A 194 -8.37 13.43 -18.54
CA PRO A 194 -8.32 13.78 -19.96
C PRO A 194 -7.46 12.81 -20.77
N LYS A 195 -6.34 12.33 -20.20
CA LYS A 195 -5.45 11.35 -20.84
C LYS A 195 -6.15 10.00 -21.02
N GLU A 196 -6.96 9.57 -20.06
CA GLU A 196 -7.73 8.32 -20.16
C GLU A 196 -8.89 8.40 -21.15
N ILE A 197 -9.54 9.57 -21.28
CA ILE A 197 -10.55 9.79 -22.32
C ILE A 197 -9.93 9.60 -23.70
N LEU A 198 -8.80 10.26 -23.98
CA LEU A 198 -8.09 10.13 -25.25
C LEU A 198 -7.63 8.69 -25.55
N LYS A 199 -7.19 7.95 -24.52
CA LYS A 199 -6.85 6.53 -24.69
C LYS A 199 -8.08 5.69 -25.02
N THR A 200 -9.23 6.00 -24.41
CA THR A 200 -10.49 5.30 -24.65
C THR A 200 -10.97 5.53 -26.07
N ASP A 201 -10.92 6.76 -26.57
CA ASP A 201 -11.29 7.09 -27.94
C ASP A 201 -10.45 6.30 -28.96
N LYS A 202 -9.11 6.27 -28.78
CA LYS A 202 -8.21 5.48 -29.62
C LYS A 202 -8.52 3.98 -29.59
N ARG A 203 -8.92 3.44 -28.44
CA ARG A 203 -9.32 2.03 -28.31
C ARG A 203 -10.62 1.76 -29.08
N ILE A 204 -11.59 2.67 -29.02
CA ILE A 204 -12.85 2.58 -29.78
C ILE A 204 -12.54 2.55 -31.28
N GLU A 205 -11.76 3.50 -31.79
CA GLU A 205 -11.36 3.57 -33.21
C GLU A 205 -10.68 2.27 -33.67
N LYS A 206 -9.75 1.73 -32.86
CA LYS A 206 -9.06 0.48 -33.18
C LYS A 206 -10.04 -0.69 -33.31
N PHE A 207 -11.01 -0.80 -32.40
CA PHE A 207 -11.98 -1.90 -32.42
C PHE A 207 -13.03 -1.74 -33.53
N GLN A 208 -13.35 -0.51 -33.94
CA GLN A 208 -14.13 -0.27 -35.15
C GLN A 208 -13.43 -0.83 -36.38
N GLN A 209 -12.12 -0.57 -36.55
CA GLN A 209 -11.34 -1.13 -37.66
C GLN A 209 -11.27 -2.66 -37.62
N ILE A 210 -11.05 -3.24 -36.44
CA ILE A 210 -11.05 -4.71 -36.26
C ILE A 210 -12.42 -5.30 -36.65
N LYS A 211 -13.53 -4.67 -36.23
CA LYS A 211 -14.88 -5.10 -36.63
C LYS A 211 -15.05 -5.07 -38.15
N GLN A 212 -14.60 -4.00 -38.82
CA GLN A 212 -14.69 -3.89 -40.27
C GLN A 212 -13.87 -4.95 -41.01
N PHE A 213 -12.70 -5.32 -40.48
CA PHE A 213 -11.91 -6.43 -41.02
C PHE A 213 -12.69 -7.75 -40.99
N TRP A 214 -13.31 -8.08 -39.86
CA TRP A 214 -14.07 -9.33 -39.71
C TRP A 214 -15.37 -9.37 -40.50
N LEU A 215 -16.03 -8.23 -40.72
CA LEU A 215 -17.24 -8.17 -41.57
C LEU A 215 -16.95 -8.41 -43.05
N LYS A 216 -15.70 -8.25 -43.49
CA LYS A 216 -15.26 -8.47 -44.88
C LYS A 216 -14.76 -9.88 -45.14
N LYS A 217 -14.65 -10.71 -44.11
CA LYS A 217 -14.20 -12.10 -44.19
C LYS A 217 -15.40 -13.03 -44.23
#